data_AF-G2FXK3-F1
#
_entry.id   AF-G2FXK3-F1
#
_cell.length_a   1.000
_cell.length_b   1.000
_cell.length_c   1.000
_cell.angle_alpha   90.00
_cell.angle_beta   90.00
_cell.angle_gamma   90.00
#
_symmetry.space_group_name_H-M   'P 1'
#
loop_
_entity.id
_entity.type
_entity.pdbx_description
1 polymer ?
#
loop_
_entity_poly.entity_id
_entity_poly.type
_entity_poly.pdbx_seq_one_letter_code
_entity_poly.pdbx_strand_id
1 'polypeptide(L)' 'MQNKLFVGFISLILAAHIHKVMLEKELYKRMTIKKLLISLSKLRLQIINGTRILFPLTKDQKAIYKAFNVDEPV' A
#
# COMPACT_ATOMS: atom_id res chain seq x y z
N MET A 1 12.22 6.16 -24.87
CA MET A 1 13.04 5.38 -23.92
C MET A 1 13.25 6.11 -22.59
N GLN A 2 13.57 7.41 -22.61
CA GLN A 2 13.76 8.25 -21.42
C GLN A 2 12.57 8.22 -20.44
N ASN A 3 11.33 8.32 -20.91
CA ASN A 3 10.15 8.28 -20.02
C ASN A 3 10.02 6.94 -19.27
N LYS A 4 10.36 5.82 -19.92
CA LYS A 4 10.34 4.50 -19.28
C LYS A 4 11.43 4.37 -18.22
N LEU A 5 12.61 4.92 -18.49
CA LEU A 5 13.71 4.95 -17.52
C LEU A 5 13.35 5.78 -16.30
N PHE A 6 12.75 6.95 -16.50
CA PHE A 6 12.30 7.82 -15.41
C PHE A 6 11.25 7.12 -14.53
N VAL A 7 10.22 6.52 -15.11
CA VAL A 7 9.22 5.75 -14.37
C VAL A 7 9.85 4.57 -13.62
N GLY A 8 10.80 3.87 -14.24
CA GLY A 8 11.55 2.79 -13.61
C GLY A 8 12.36 3.27 -12.39
N PHE A 9 13.00 4.42 -12.50
CA PHE A 9 13.75 5.04 -11.40
C PHE A 9 12.85 5.38 -10.20
N ILE A 10 11.72 6.05 -10.43
CA ILE A 10 10.75 6.34 -9.37
C ILE A 10 10.21 5.05 -8.75
N SER A 11 9.90 4.05 -9.58
CA SER A 11 9.42 2.74 -9.12
C SER A 11 10.44 2.06 -8.20
N LEU A 12 11.73 2.18 -8.51
CA LEU A 12 12.81 1.62 -7.69
C LEU A 12 12.91 2.32 -6.33
N ILE A 13 12.79 3.65 -6.28
CA ILE A 13 12.76 4.41 -5.02
C ILE A 13 11.60 3.94 -4.14
N LEU A 14 10.41 3.83 -4.72
CA LEU A 14 9.22 3.37 -4.01
C LEU A 14 9.39 1.92 -3.51
N ALA A 15 9.88 1.02 -4.36
CA ALA A 15 10.12 -0.38 -4.01
C ALA A 15 11.16 -0.52 -2.88
N ALA A 16 12.24 0.26 -2.92
CA ALA A 16 13.25 0.27 -1.88
C ALA A 16 12.68 0.75 -0.53
N HIS A 17 11.87 1.80 -0.54
CA HIS A 17 11.19 2.28 0.66
C HIS A 17 10.22 1.24 1.24
N ILE A 18 9.38 0.63 0.38
CA ILE A 18 8.47 -0.45 0.78
C ILE A 18 9.25 -1.61 1.40
N HIS A 19 10.34 -2.04 0.76
CA HIS A 19 11.19 -3.11 1.26
C HIS A 19 11.74 -2.80 2.66
N LYS A 20 12.30 -1.60 2.84
CA LYS A 20 12.84 -1.13 4.13
C LYS A 20 11.77 -1.20 5.23
N VAL A 21 10.59 -0.60 5.01
CA VAL A 21 9.51 -0.60 6.01
C VAL A 21 9.03 -2.02 6.31
N MET A 22 8.91 -2.88 5.30
CA MET A 22 8.50 -4.26 5.49
C MET A 22 9.51 -5.08 6.31
N LEU A 23 10.81 -4.79 6.18
CA LEU A 23 11.86 -5.43 6.98
C LEU A 23 11.82 -4.93 8.43
N GLU A 24 11.80 -3.62 8.64
CA GLU A 24 11.80 -2.99 9.96
C GLU A 24 10.55 -3.30 10.80
N LYS A 25 9.41 -3.49 10.14
CA LYS A 25 8.12 -3.79 10.80
C LYS A 25 7.75 -5.27 10.74
N GLU A 26 8.69 -6.13 10.34
CA GLU A 26 8.53 -7.59 10.25
C GLU A 26 7.33 -8.06 9.38
N LEU A 27 6.88 -7.22 8.44
CA LEU A 27 5.72 -7.54 7.58
C LEU A 27 5.99 -8.75 6.66
N TYR A 28 7.26 -9.01 6.33
CA TYR A 28 7.66 -10.18 5.55
C TYR A 28 7.29 -11.52 6.19
N LYS A 29 7.14 -11.58 7.51
CA LYS A 29 6.66 -12.79 8.21
C LYS A 29 5.21 -13.12 7.85
N ARG A 30 4.44 -12.16 7.34
CA ARG A 30 2.99 -12.27 7.07
C ARG A 30 2.61 -12.13 5.60
N MET A 31 3.38 -11.35 4.83
CA MET A 31 3.07 -11.06 3.42
C MET A 31 4.30 -10.68 2.60
N THR A 32 4.23 -10.93 1.29
CA THR A 32 5.21 -10.46 0.31
C THR A 32 4.84 -9.05 -0.20
N ILE A 33 5.77 -8.35 -0.85
CA ILE A 33 5.49 -7.06 -1.54
C ILE A 33 4.31 -7.22 -2.51
N LYS A 34 4.30 -8.30 -3.30
CA LYS A 34 3.20 -8.59 -4.24
C LYS A 34 1.86 -8.69 -3.51
N LYS A 35 1.81 -9.42 -2.38
CA LYS A 35 0.58 -9.57 -1.58
C LYS A 35 0.16 -8.24 -0.96
N LEU A 36 1.10 -7.41 -0.49
CA LEU A 36 0.83 -6.07 0.02
C LEU A 36 0.16 -5.20 -1.05
N LEU A 37 0.74 -5.12 -2.25
CA LEU A 37 0.21 -4.31 -3.35
C LEU A 37 -1.19 -4.76 -3.78
N ILE A 38 -1.41 -6.09 -3.88
CA ILE A 38 -2.73 -6.64 -4.20
C ILE A 38 -3.74 -6.38 -3.08
N SER A 39 -3.32 -6.41 -1.82
CA SER A 39 -4.20 -6.12 -0.67
C SER A 39 -4.71 -4.68 -0.71
N LEU A 40 -3.83 -3.74 -1.04
CA LEU A 40 -4.18 -2.33 -1.17
C LEU A 40 -4.97 -2.03 -2.45
N SER A 41 -4.69 -2.71 -3.57
CA SER A 41 -5.43 -2.48 -4.82
C SER A 41 -6.89 -2.91 -4.76
N LYS A 42 -7.23 -3.81 -3.84
CA LYS A 42 -8.62 -4.22 -3.56
C LYS A 42 -9.41 -3.19 -2.77
N LEU A 43 -8.74 -2.18 -2.20
CA LEU A 43 -9.40 -1.12 -1.47
C LEU A 43 -10.21 -0.27 -2.45
N ARG A 44 -11.53 -0.48 -2.45
CA ARG A 44 -12.46 0.28 -3.28
C ARG A 44 -13.04 1.42 -2.46
N LEU A 45 -12.78 2.65 -2.91
CA LEU A 45 -13.49 3.83 -2.46
C LEU A 45 -14.79 3.94 -3.27
N GLN A 46 -15.94 3.93 -2.61
CA GLN A 46 -17.19 4.34 -3.23
C GLN A 46 -17.64 5.66 -2.63
N ILE A 47 -18.18 6.54 -3.47
CA ILE A 47 -18.80 7.79 -3.02
C ILE A 47 -20.27 7.67 -3.43
N ILE A 48 -21.16 7.55 -2.44
CA ILE A 48 -22.61 7.50 -2.66
C ILE A 48 -23.20 8.75 -2.02
N ASN A 49 -23.88 9.58 -2.82
CA ASN A 49 -24.52 10.83 -2.35
C ASN A 49 -23.57 11.75 -1.55
N GLY A 50 -22.31 11.88 -1.99
CA GLY A 50 -21.29 12.68 -1.30
C GLY A 50 -20.70 12.04 -0.04
N THR A 51 -21.23 10.90 0.39
CA THR A 51 -20.69 10.13 1.52
C THR A 51 -19.66 9.13 1.00
N ARG A 52 -18.43 9.22 1.49
CA ARG A 52 -17.41 8.18 1.27
C ARG A 52 -17.85 6.92 2.02
N ILE A 53 -18.14 5.86 1.28
CA ILE A 53 -18.36 4.53 1.80
C ILE A 53 -17.09 3.75 1.48
N LEU A 54 -16.20 3.69 2.47
CA LEU A 54 -15.09 2.74 2.42
C LEU A 54 -15.56 1.40 3.00
N PHE A 55 -15.22 0.31 2.33
CA PHE A 55 -15.32 -1.00 2.95
C PHE A 55 -14.42 -1.06 4.18
N PRO A 56 -14.85 -1.72 5.28
CA PRO A 56 -14.04 -1.83 6.47
C PRO A 56 -12.70 -2.48 6.15
N LEU A 57 -11.62 -1.87 6.67
CA LEU A 57 -10.27 -2.39 6.47
C LEU A 57 -10.12 -3.77 7.09
N THR A 58 -9.55 -4.70 6.30
CA THR A 58 -9.12 -6.00 6.80
C THR A 58 -7.97 -5.84 7.81
N LYS A 59 -7.73 -6.85 8.65
CA LYS A 59 -6.62 -6.85 9.62
C LYS A 59 -5.26 -6.63 8.93
N ASP A 60 -5.06 -7.23 7.77
CA ASP A 60 -3.83 -7.08 6.98
C ASP A 60 -3.68 -5.63 6.47
N GLN A 61 -4.76 -5.01 5.98
CA GLN A 61 -4.73 -3.62 5.53
C GLN A 61 -4.43 -2.66 6.69
N LYS A 62 -5.06 -2.83 7.85
CA LYS A 62 -4.76 -2.02 9.05
C LYS A 62 -3.31 -2.16 9.48
N ALA A 63 -2.77 -3.38 9.45
CA ALA A 63 -1.36 -3.62 9.75
C ALA A 63 -0.43 -2.91 8.76
N ILE A 64 -0.79 -2.87 7.47
CA ILE A 64 -0.05 -2.12 6.45
C ILE A 64 -0.11 -0.61 6.75
N TYR A 65 -1.29 -0.01 6.90
CA TYR A 65 -1.43 1.43 7.19
C TYR A 65 -0.62 1.85 8.42
N LYS A 66 -0.75 1.10 9.51
CA LYS A 66 0.02 1.33 10.74
C LYS A 66 1.53 1.20 10.53
N ALA A 67 1.99 0.20 9.78
CA ALA A 67 3.42 0.00 9.54
C ALA A 67 4.05 1.13 8.72
N PHE A 68 3.31 1.68 7.75
CA PHE A 68 3.74 2.77 6.89
C PHE A 68 3.47 4.16 7.49
N ASN A 69 2.86 4.24 8.68
CA ASN A 69 2.49 5.49 9.34
C ASN A 69 1.65 6.41 8.42
N VAL A 70 0.67 5.80 7.73
CA VAL A 70 -0.28 6.48 6.86
C VAL A 70 -1.66 6.35 7.48
N ASP A 71 -2.43 7.44 7.46
CA ASP A 71 -3.79 7.45 7.98
C ASP A 71 -4.66 6.39 7.30
N GLU A 72 -5.42 5.68 8.12
CA GLU A 72 -6.44 4.76 7.62
C GLU A 72 -7.45 5.57 6.79
N PRO A 73 -7.78 5.14 5.57
CA PRO A 73 -8.83 5.78 4.81
C PRO A 73 -10.15 5.65 5.58
N VAL A 74 -10.74 6.80 5.91
CA VAL A 74 -12.11 6.96 6.44
C VAL A 74 -13.11 7.07 5.31
#